data_AF-A0AAV8CCH5-F1
#
_entry.id   AF-A0AAV8CCH5-F1
#
_cell.length_a   1.000
_cell.length_b   1.000
_cell.length_c   1.000
_cell.angle_alpha   90.00
_cell.angle_beta   90.00
_cell.angle_gamma   90.00
#
_symmetry.space_group_name_H-M   'P 1'
#
loop_
_entity.id
_entity.type
_entity.pdbx_description
1 polymer ?
#
loop_
_entity_poly.entity_id
_entity_poly.type
_entity_poly.pdbx_seq_one_letter_code
_entity_poly.pdbx_strand_id
1 'polypeptide(L)'
;MGVRMLCHRYHQNPKLASFHLGQDNWCELTLTLADNNCDIFYLNGMIFMVNECGSTKVMDIAADTLAYVIPPSEEYLPHGRTFIVDACGDILRVVHHNFGDLHHYWFDFHRMDISESSSPHWVKVNNIGDQILFVDKFDCFVLCASDFAGIRANCIYALMKINQRMQEKEYLYRVERIYIETGAREHVPCPLKEPESWFVPNLQRL
;
A
#
# COMPACT_ATOMS: atom_id res chain seq x y z
N MET A 1 -11.48 -6.30 -19.39
CA MET A 1 -10.78 -7.60 -19.35
C MET A 1 -10.00 -7.66 -18.05
N GLY A 2 -10.15 -8.70 -17.25
CA GLY A 2 -9.42 -8.83 -15.98
C GLY A 2 -8.05 -9.47 -16.19
N VAL A 3 -7.02 -8.91 -15.56
CA VAL A 3 -5.67 -9.48 -15.50
C VAL A 3 -5.43 -9.93 -14.08
N ARG A 4 -4.90 -11.15 -13.90
CA ARG A 4 -4.41 -11.65 -12.62
C ARG A 4 -2.89 -11.67 -12.68
N MET A 5 -2.23 -11.26 -11.60
CA MET A 5 -0.77 -11.29 -11.52
C MET A 5 -0.32 -12.22 -10.41
N LEU A 6 0.79 -12.91 -10.63
CA LEU A 6 1.45 -13.72 -9.62
C LEU A 6 2.94 -13.37 -9.61
N CYS A 7 3.45 -13.05 -8.43
CA CYS A 7 4.87 -12.91 -8.18
C CYS A 7 5.35 -14.17 -7.46
N HIS A 8 6.31 -14.89 -8.06
CA HIS A 8 6.90 -16.08 -7.44
C HIS A 8 8.31 -15.76 -6.92
N ARG A 9 8.42 -15.60 -5.59
CA ARG A 9 9.70 -15.39 -4.89
C ARG A 9 10.22 -16.72 -4.34
N TYR A 10 10.91 -17.53 -5.14
CA TYR A 10 11.55 -18.77 -4.64
C TYR A 10 13.05 -18.93 -4.97
N HIS A 11 13.66 -17.97 -5.67
CA HIS A 11 15.09 -18.05 -6.04
C HIS A 11 15.74 -16.66 -6.01
N GLN A 12 17.07 -16.61 -6.10
CA GLN A 12 17.91 -15.39 -6.20
C GLN A 12 17.59 -14.46 -7.40
N ASN A 13 16.49 -14.74 -8.12
CA ASN A 13 15.93 -13.95 -9.21
C ASN A 13 14.41 -14.18 -9.24
N PRO A 14 13.63 -13.43 -8.45
CA PRO A 14 12.19 -13.52 -8.48
C PRO A 14 11.66 -13.15 -9.87
N LYS A 15 10.77 -14.00 -10.40
CA LYS A 15 10.13 -13.81 -11.71
C LYS A 15 8.69 -13.36 -11.54
N LEU A 16 8.25 -12.50 -12.45
CA LEU A 16 6.88 -12.01 -12.52
C LEU A 16 6.17 -12.63 -13.71
N ALA A 17 4.92 -13.04 -13.51
CA ALA A 17 4.09 -13.54 -14.58
C ALA A 17 2.69 -12.92 -14.53
N SER A 18 2.13 -12.69 -15.71
CA SER A 18 0.75 -12.24 -15.89
C SER A 18 -0.12 -13.38 -16.44
N PHE A 19 -1.41 -13.32 -16.11
CA PHE A 19 -2.42 -14.21 -16.65
C PHE A 19 -3.64 -13.40 -17.07
N HIS A 20 -3.97 -13.43 -18.36
CA HIS A 20 -5.16 -12.78 -18.89
C HIS A 20 -6.32 -13.76 -18.93
N LEU A 21 -7.49 -13.32 -18.44
CA LEU A 21 -8.69 -14.16 -18.51
C LEU A 21 -9.01 -14.52 -19.97
N GLY A 22 -9.12 -15.83 -20.24
CA GLY A 22 -9.32 -16.37 -21.59
C GLY A 22 -8.05 -16.89 -22.27
N GLN A 23 -6.89 -16.77 -21.63
CA GLN A 23 -5.68 -17.51 -22.00
C GLN A 23 -5.56 -18.78 -21.15
N ASP A 24 -4.91 -19.81 -21.71
CA ASP A 24 -4.70 -21.09 -21.01
C ASP A 24 -3.37 -21.15 -20.26
N ASN A 25 -2.48 -20.18 -20.48
CA ASN A 25 -1.12 -20.18 -19.96
C ASN A 25 -0.74 -18.85 -19.30
N TRP A 26 0.18 -18.93 -18.34
CA TRP A 26 0.85 -17.76 -17.77
C TRP A 26 1.89 -17.21 -18.75
N CYS A 27 2.01 -15.89 -18.81
CA CYS A 27 3.05 -15.18 -19.57
C CYS A 27 4.10 -14.65 -18.61
N GLU A 28 5.33 -15.14 -18.73
CA GLU A 28 6.46 -14.58 -17.98
C GLU A 28 6.82 -13.20 -18.54
N LEU A 29 6.99 -12.22 -17.66
CA LEU A 29 7.42 -10.87 -18.03
C LEU A 29 8.94 -10.79 -18.06
N THR A 30 9.51 -10.03 -18.98
CA THR A 30 10.98 -9.95 -19.16
C THR A 30 11.69 -9.21 -18.04
N LEU A 31 10.97 -8.45 -17.22
CA LEU A 31 11.56 -7.67 -16.14
C LEU A 31 11.96 -8.53 -14.95
N THR A 32 13.23 -8.43 -14.58
CA THR A 32 13.76 -9.00 -13.35
C THR A 32 13.37 -8.11 -12.17
N LEU A 33 12.71 -8.71 -11.18
CA LEU A 33 12.49 -8.07 -9.89
C LEU A 33 13.82 -8.00 -9.13
N ALA A 34 14.10 -6.85 -8.51
CA ALA A 34 15.19 -6.79 -7.56
C ALA A 34 14.76 -7.51 -6.26
N ASP A 35 15.71 -8.16 -5.59
CA ASP A 35 15.44 -8.90 -4.34
C ASP A 35 14.86 -8.02 -3.22
N ASN A 36 15.00 -6.69 -3.32
CA ASN A 36 14.58 -5.71 -2.33
C ASN A 36 13.28 -4.94 -2.71
N ASN A 37 12.40 -5.53 -3.52
CA ASN A 37 11.08 -4.95 -3.79
C ASN A 37 10.14 -5.09 -2.56
N CYS A 38 9.70 -3.95 -2.02
CA CYS A 38 8.77 -3.86 -0.88
C CYS A 38 7.33 -4.16 -1.27
N ASP A 39 6.90 -3.65 -2.43
CA ASP A 39 5.52 -3.79 -2.89
C ASP A 39 5.42 -3.81 -4.42
N ILE A 40 4.39 -4.50 -4.92
CA ILE A 40 4.08 -4.64 -6.35
C ILE A 40 2.57 -4.44 -6.51
N PHE A 41 2.20 -3.40 -7.26
CA PHE A 41 0.81 -3.02 -7.47
C PHE A 41 0.48 -3.01 -8.96
N TYR A 42 -0.72 -3.47 -9.33
CA TYR A 42 -1.21 -3.46 -10.71
C TYR A 42 -2.38 -2.51 -10.86
N LEU A 43 -2.30 -1.63 -11.85
CA LEU A 43 -3.39 -0.73 -12.20
C LEU A 43 -3.39 -0.47 -13.71
N ASN A 44 -4.54 -0.70 -14.35
CA ASN A 44 -4.80 -0.30 -15.74
C ASN A 44 -3.71 -0.71 -16.76
N GLY A 45 -3.19 -1.93 -16.66
CA GLY A 45 -2.15 -2.43 -17.59
C GLY A 45 -0.73 -2.08 -17.18
N MET A 46 -0.55 -1.31 -16.10
CA MET A 46 0.74 -0.92 -15.55
C MET A 46 1.06 -1.70 -14.27
N ILE A 47 2.33 -2.07 -14.10
CA ILE A 47 2.88 -2.63 -12.86
C ILE A 47 3.76 -1.59 -12.20
N PHE A 48 3.46 -1.26 -10.95
CA PHE A 48 4.24 -0.40 -10.10
C PHE A 48 5.03 -1.26 -9.12
N MET A 49 6.35 -1.10 -9.09
CA MET A 49 7.24 -1.83 -8.19
C MET A 49 8.05 -0.84 -7.40
N VAL A 50 7.89 -0.84 -6.08
CA VAL A 50 8.70 0.00 -5.19
C VAL A 50 9.70 -0.84 -4.43
N ASN A 51 10.95 -0.36 -4.38
CA ASN A 51 12.01 -1.00 -3.62
C ASN A 51 12.19 -0.38 -2.22
N GLU A 52 13.00 -1.03 -1.39
CA GLU A 52 13.33 -0.59 -0.03
C GLU A 52 13.93 0.81 0.04
N CYS A 53 14.56 1.27 -1.05
CA CYS A 53 15.12 2.61 -1.15
C CYS A 53 14.10 3.67 -1.60
N GLY A 54 12.84 3.29 -1.85
CA GLY A 54 11.76 4.22 -2.25
C GLY A 54 11.71 4.55 -3.75
N SER A 55 12.57 3.95 -4.57
CA SER A 55 12.51 4.08 -6.03
C SER A 55 11.37 3.25 -6.58
N THR A 56 10.65 3.78 -7.56
CA THR A 56 9.53 3.09 -8.21
C THR A 56 9.85 2.83 -9.68
N LYS A 57 9.76 1.57 -10.09
CA LYS A 57 9.74 1.18 -11.50
C LYS A 57 8.30 0.98 -11.95
N VAL A 58 7.94 1.52 -13.10
CA VAL A 58 6.63 1.33 -13.72
C VAL A 58 6.80 0.63 -15.05
N MET A 59 6.08 -0.47 -15.25
CA MET A 59 6.15 -1.30 -16.45
C MET A 59 4.80 -1.37 -17.14
N ASP A 60 4.80 -1.21 -18.46
CA ASP A 60 3.66 -1.51 -19.32
C ASP A 60 3.67 -3.01 -19.64
N ILE A 61 2.60 -3.72 -19.25
CA ILE A 61 2.48 -5.17 -19.46
C ILE A 61 2.26 -5.51 -20.93
N ALA A 62 1.47 -4.71 -21.65
CA ALA A 62 1.11 -5.01 -23.03
C ALA A 62 2.32 -4.85 -23.96
N ALA A 63 3.14 -3.84 -23.71
CA ALA A 63 4.39 -3.63 -24.42
C ALA A 63 5.55 -4.51 -23.88
N ASP A 64 5.41 -5.06 -22.67
CA ASP A 64 6.49 -5.70 -21.92
C ASP A 64 7.75 -4.81 -21.83
N THR A 65 7.54 -3.53 -21.48
CA THR A 65 8.61 -2.53 -21.39
C THR A 65 8.55 -1.70 -20.11
N LEU A 66 9.72 -1.26 -19.67
CA LEU A 66 9.85 -0.30 -18.58
C LEU A 66 9.40 1.08 -19.07
N ALA A 67 8.27 1.57 -18.54
CA ALA A 67 7.71 2.88 -18.87
C ALA A 67 8.44 4.00 -18.12
N TYR A 68 8.61 3.85 -16.80
CA TYR A 68 9.20 4.88 -15.94
C TYR A 68 10.13 4.31 -14.87
N VAL A 69 11.11 5.13 -14.49
CA VAL A 69 11.87 4.96 -13.25
C VAL A 69 11.77 6.25 -12.47
N ILE A 70 11.09 6.18 -11.34
CA ILE A 70 10.93 7.30 -10.42
C ILE A 70 11.97 7.12 -9.32
N PRO A 71 12.94 8.05 -9.17
CA PRO A 71 13.89 7.98 -8.08
C PRO A 71 13.17 8.20 -6.74
N PRO A 72 13.77 7.81 -5.61
CA PRO A 72 13.23 8.19 -4.31
C PRO A 72 13.27 9.71 -4.14
N SER A 73 12.36 10.23 -3.32
CA SER A 73 12.43 11.62 -2.85
C SER A 73 13.70 11.82 -2.01
N GLU A 74 14.30 13.02 -2.04
CA GLU A 74 15.50 13.32 -1.23
C GLU A 74 15.28 13.09 0.27
N GLU A 75 14.05 13.26 0.74
CA GLU A 75 13.63 13.03 2.14
C GLU A 75 13.34 11.56 2.47
N TYR A 76 13.55 10.62 1.55
CA TYR A 76 13.19 9.22 1.79
C TYR A 76 14.06 8.62 2.90
N LEU A 77 13.42 8.18 3.97
CA LEU A 77 14.08 7.45 5.05
C LEU A 77 14.12 5.96 4.72
N PRO A 78 15.32 5.34 4.71
CA PRO A 78 15.45 3.89 4.64
C PRO A 78 14.70 3.24 5.80
N HIS A 79 14.17 2.03 5.59
CA HIS A 79 13.48 1.17 6.59
C HIS A 79 11.97 1.39 6.81
N GLY A 80 11.32 2.24 6.03
CA GLY A 80 9.85 2.28 5.97
C GLY A 80 9.27 1.14 5.12
N ARG A 81 8.13 0.56 5.53
CA ARG A 81 7.34 -0.31 4.65
C ARG A 81 6.53 0.56 3.71
N THR A 82 6.74 0.40 2.41
CA THR A 82 6.03 1.19 1.40
C THR A 82 4.92 0.37 0.76
N PHE A 83 3.76 1.00 0.56
CA PHE A 83 2.63 0.46 -0.17
C PHE A 83 2.27 1.38 -1.34
N ILE A 84 1.81 0.81 -2.45
CA ILE A 84 1.19 1.53 -3.56
C ILE A 84 -0.27 1.12 -3.65
N VAL A 85 -1.16 2.10 -3.69
CA VAL A 85 -2.62 1.88 -3.72
C VAL A 85 -3.30 2.75 -4.76
N ASP A 86 -4.36 2.21 -5.36
CA ASP A 86 -5.31 2.99 -6.14
C ASP A 86 -6.29 3.67 -5.17
N ALA A 87 -6.30 4.98 -5.23
CA ALA A 87 -7.10 5.87 -4.44
C ALA A 87 -8.09 6.58 -5.38
N CYS A 88 -9.04 5.81 -5.90
CA CYS A 88 -10.11 6.27 -6.79
C CYS A 88 -9.59 7.07 -8.00
N GLY A 89 -8.55 6.57 -8.67
CA GLY A 89 -7.94 7.20 -9.84
C GLY A 89 -6.64 7.94 -9.54
N ASP A 90 -6.38 8.30 -8.27
CA ASP A 90 -5.07 8.77 -7.82
C ASP A 90 -4.20 7.58 -7.39
N ILE A 91 -2.93 7.58 -7.79
CA ILE A 91 -1.97 6.58 -7.31
C ILE A 91 -1.28 7.15 -6.08
N LEU A 92 -1.48 6.51 -4.92
CA LEU A 92 -0.86 6.91 -3.67
C LEU A 92 0.27 5.95 -3.28
N ARG A 93 1.39 6.53 -2.85
CA ARG A 93 2.46 5.85 -2.14
C ARG A 93 2.35 6.16 -0.66
N VAL A 94 2.18 5.12 0.15
CA VAL A 94 2.05 5.19 1.62
C VAL A 94 3.31 4.59 2.23
N VAL A 95 4.07 5.39 2.97
CA VAL A 95 5.31 4.95 3.63
C VAL A 95 5.07 4.86 5.12
N HIS A 96 5.06 3.64 5.66
CA HIS A 96 4.97 3.36 7.07
C HIS A 96 6.38 3.32 7.68
N HIS A 97 6.75 4.38 8.38
CA HIS A 97 8.01 4.46 9.11
C HIS A 97 7.84 3.82 10.48
N ASN A 98 8.65 2.82 10.81
CA ASN A 98 8.59 2.12 12.09
C ASN A 98 10.01 1.97 12.67
N PHE A 99 10.23 2.45 13.90
CA PHE A 99 11.54 2.45 14.57
C PHE A 99 11.79 1.23 15.45
N GLY A 100 11.01 0.16 15.26
CA GLY A 100 11.16 -1.10 16.00
C GLY A 100 10.41 -1.14 17.34
N ASP A 101 9.71 -0.05 17.71
CA ASP A 101 8.76 -0.05 18.81
C ASP A 101 7.33 0.28 18.33
N LEU A 102 6.33 -0.10 19.15
CA LEU A 102 4.92 0.01 18.80
C LEU A 102 4.37 1.45 18.88
N HIS A 103 5.17 2.42 19.32
CA HIS A 103 4.68 3.76 19.66
C HIS A 103 5.29 4.86 18.77
N HIS A 104 6.50 4.64 18.26
CA HIS A 104 7.23 5.54 17.37
C HIS A 104 7.17 5.02 15.94
N TYR A 105 6.02 5.29 15.32
CA TYR A 105 5.82 5.09 13.90
C TYR A 105 5.07 6.29 13.31
N TRP A 106 5.15 6.55 12.02
CA TRP A 106 4.29 7.53 11.33
C TRP A 106 4.14 7.15 9.86
N PHE A 107 3.31 7.92 9.16
CA PHE A 107 3.04 7.71 7.75
C PHE A 107 3.39 8.95 6.94
N ASP A 108 4.07 8.77 5.82
CA ASP A 108 4.17 9.76 4.76
C ASP A 108 3.35 9.32 3.56
N PHE A 109 2.74 10.29 2.87
CA PHE A 109 1.88 10.06 1.72
C PHE A 109 2.39 10.85 0.55
N HIS A 110 2.39 10.21 -0.60
CA HIS A 110 2.76 10.85 -1.84
C HIS A 110 1.76 10.48 -2.91
N ARG A 111 1.33 11.47 -3.68
CA ARG A 111 0.56 11.27 -4.90
C ARG A 111 1.53 11.16 -6.05
N MET A 112 1.30 10.24 -6.98
CA MET A 112 2.04 10.25 -8.23
C MET A 112 1.54 11.42 -9.07
N ASP A 113 2.45 12.31 -9.46
CA ASP A 113 2.18 13.32 -10.46
C ASP A 113 2.70 12.82 -11.81
N ILE A 114 1.77 12.65 -12.75
CA ILE A 114 2.02 12.29 -14.15
C ILE A 114 1.58 13.48 -15.00
N SER A 115 2.36 14.57 -14.96
CA SER A 115 2.11 15.72 -15.82
C SER A 115 2.74 15.50 -17.21
N GLU A 116 2.11 16.00 -18.27
CA GLU A 116 2.69 15.93 -19.64
C GLU A 116 4.01 16.70 -19.76
N SER A 117 4.26 17.65 -18.85
CA SER A 117 5.39 18.58 -18.90
C SER A 117 6.63 18.11 -18.12
N SER A 118 6.55 17.02 -17.37
CA SER A 118 7.65 16.54 -16.53
C SER A 118 7.70 15.01 -16.44
N SER A 119 8.86 14.47 -16.06
CA SER A 119 8.96 13.05 -15.72
C SER A 119 8.08 12.75 -14.51
N PRO A 120 7.39 11.59 -14.47
CA PRO A 120 6.59 11.20 -13.32
C PRO A 120 7.39 11.23 -12.02
N HIS A 121 6.78 11.77 -10.97
CA HIS A 121 7.43 11.91 -9.67
C HIS A 121 6.43 11.86 -8.53
N TRP A 122 6.95 11.63 -7.32
CA TRP A 122 6.14 11.56 -6.11
C TRP A 122 6.04 12.94 -5.45
N VAL A 123 4.81 13.41 -5.25
CA VAL A 123 4.51 14.68 -4.57
C VAL A 123 3.96 14.39 -3.19
N LYS A 124 4.60 14.88 -2.13
CA LYS A 124 4.12 14.72 -0.75
C LYS A 124 2.76 15.41 -0.57
N VAL A 125 1.82 14.71 0.05
CA VAL A 125 0.47 15.23 0.31
C VAL A 125 0.07 15.01 1.77
N ASN A 126 -0.76 15.90 2.29
CA ASN A 126 -1.38 15.79 3.62
C ASN A 126 -2.91 15.76 3.55
N ASN A 127 -3.45 15.63 2.33
CA ASN A 127 -4.88 15.57 2.08
C ASN A 127 -5.17 14.65 0.88
N ILE A 128 -5.97 13.60 1.13
CA ILE A 128 -6.43 12.61 0.15
C ILE A 128 -7.94 12.76 -0.17
N GLY A 129 -8.56 13.84 0.26
CA GLY A 129 -9.97 14.13 0.00
C GLY A 129 -10.92 13.21 0.76
N ASP A 130 -11.96 12.71 0.08
CA ASP A 130 -12.97 11.82 0.64
C ASP A 130 -12.46 10.40 0.94
N GLN A 131 -11.17 10.14 0.73
CA GLN A 131 -10.62 8.79 0.84
C GLN A 131 -10.26 8.44 2.28
N ILE A 132 -10.26 7.13 2.56
CA ILE A 132 -9.81 6.52 3.82
C ILE A 132 -8.84 5.41 3.50
N LEU A 133 -7.76 5.31 4.28
CA LEU A 133 -6.83 4.18 4.19
C LEU A 133 -7.04 3.22 5.35
N PHE A 134 -7.05 1.95 5.05
CA PHE A 134 -6.88 0.88 6.03
C PHE A 134 -5.49 0.30 5.83
N VAL A 135 -4.73 0.23 6.92
CA VAL A 135 -3.34 -0.25 6.88
C VAL A 135 -3.14 -1.25 8.00
N ASP A 136 -2.51 -2.37 7.71
CA ASP A 136 -2.00 -3.27 8.72
C ASP A 136 -0.51 -3.56 8.52
N LYS A 137 0.00 -4.61 9.16
CA LYS A 137 1.41 -4.99 9.00
C LYS A 137 1.74 -5.39 7.56
N PHE A 138 0.80 -5.96 6.82
CA PHE A 138 0.98 -6.67 5.56
C PHE A 138 0.41 -5.95 4.35
N ASP A 139 -0.64 -5.16 4.52
CA ASP A 139 -1.43 -4.63 3.42
C ASP A 139 -1.94 -3.20 3.69
N CYS A 140 -2.34 -2.55 2.61
CA CYS A 140 -2.89 -1.20 2.58
C CYS A 140 -3.95 -1.13 1.48
N PHE A 141 -5.14 -0.62 1.80
CA PHE A 141 -6.18 -0.39 0.79
C PHE A 141 -6.97 0.89 1.07
N VAL A 142 -7.62 1.40 0.03
CA VAL A 142 -8.37 2.66 0.05
C VAL A 142 -9.85 2.41 -0.17
N LEU A 143 -10.69 3.20 0.50
CA LEU A 143 -12.13 3.27 0.26
C LEU A 143 -12.58 4.74 0.21
N CYS A 144 -13.81 5.00 -0.27
CA CYS A 144 -14.47 6.30 -0.14
C CYS A 144 -15.16 6.41 1.23
N ALA A 145 -14.92 7.47 1.97
CA ALA A 145 -15.57 7.72 3.26
C ALA A 145 -17.08 7.94 3.10
N SER A 146 -17.48 8.62 2.02
CA SER A 146 -18.88 8.91 1.73
C SER A 146 -19.76 7.67 1.53
N ASP A 147 -19.17 6.50 1.31
CA ASP A 147 -19.88 5.22 1.20
C ASP A 147 -20.26 4.62 2.56
N PHE A 148 -19.75 5.16 3.68
CA PHE A 148 -19.86 4.51 4.99
C PHE A 148 -20.16 5.48 6.13
N ALA A 149 -21.15 5.12 6.96
CA ALA A 149 -21.48 5.87 8.16
C ALA A 149 -20.37 5.77 9.23
N GLY A 150 -20.07 6.88 9.91
CA GLY A 150 -19.19 6.89 11.08
C GLY A 150 -17.68 6.79 10.79
N ILE A 151 -17.29 6.73 9.50
CA ILE A 151 -15.89 6.88 9.11
C ILE A 151 -15.60 8.35 8.80
N ARG A 152 -14.38 8.77 9.09
CA ARG A 152 -13.88 10.10 8.74
C ARG A 152 -12.94 10.02 7.53
N ALA A 153 -13.22 10.84 6.52
CA ALA A 153 -12.33 11.07 5.38
C ALA A 153 -10.96 11.63 5.79
N ASN A 154 -10.00 11.55 4.87
CA ASN A 154 -8.63 12.04 5.05
C ASN A 154 -7.93 11.47 6.30
N CYS A 155 -8.15 10.17 6.56
CA CYS A 155 -7.65 9.46 7.74
C CYS A 155 -7.09 8.08 7.37
N ILE A 156 -6.19 7.58 8.22
CA ILE A 156 -5.80 6.16 8.25
C ILE A 156 -6.50 5.46 9.40
N TYR A 157 -6.93 4.23 9.19
CA TYR A 157 -7.31 3.27 10.20
C TYR A 157 -6.24 2.18 10.23
N ALA A 158 -5.30 2.32 11.17
CA ALA A 158 -4.15 1.45 11.31
C ALA A 158 -4.47 0.31 12.30
N LEU A 159 -4.39 -0.93 11.83
CA LEU A 159 -4.52 -2.12 12.65
C LEU A 159 -3.14 -2.50 13.23
N MET A 160 -2.99 -2.36 14.54
CA MET A 160 -1.74 -2.63 15.23
C MET A 160 -1.84 -3.78 16.21
N LYS A 161 -0.79 -4.60 16.30
CA LYS A 161 -0.64 -5.60 17.36
C LYS A 161 -0.31 -4.91 18.68
N ILE A 162 -1.00 -5.31 19.73
CA ILE A 162 -0.65 -4.96 21.11
C ILE A 162 0.23 -6.09 21.64
N ASN A 163 1.40 -5.77 22.21
CA ASN A 163 2.21 -6.76 22.90
C ASN A 163 1.46 -7.22 24.16
N GLN A 164 1.01 -8.48 24.20
CA GLN A 164 0.73 -9.15 25.46
C GLN A 164 2.05 -9.64 26.09
N ARG A 165 2.09 -9.68 27.43
CA ARG A 165 3.12 -10.39 28.18
C ARG A 165 3.20 -11.83 27.65
N MET A 166 4.40 -12.40 27.57
CA MET A 166 4.78 -13.64 26.86
C MET A 166 4.05 -14.96 27.24
N GLN A 167 2.88 -14.92 27.88
CA GLN A 167 2.17 -16.11 28.38
C GLN A 167 0.77 -16.34 27.80
N GLU A 168 0.18 -15.39 27.08
CA GLU A 168 -1.14 -15.56 26.45
C GLU A 168 -0.99 -15.71 24.92
N LYS A 169 -1.66 -16.71 24.34
CA LYS A 169 -1.60 -17.06 22.90
C LYS A 169 -2.55 -16.22 22.04
N GLU A 170 -3.26 -15.25 22.62
CA GLU A 170 -4.23 -14.42 21.93
C GLU A 170 -3.60 -13.06 21.57
N TYR A 171 -3.43 -12.79 20.29
CA TYR A 171 -2.96 -11.48 19.84
C TYR A 171 -4.09 -10.45 19.99
N LEU A 172 -3.94 -9.50 20.91
CA LEU A 172 -4.82 -8.33 20.97
C LEU A 172 -4.43 -7.33 19.87
N TYR A 173 -5.41 -6.83 19.14
CA TYR A 173 -5.23 -5.77 18.15
C TYR A 173 -5.93 -4.50 18.61
N ARG A 174 -5.35 -3.35 18.27
CA ARG A 174 -6.00 -2.05 18.37
C ARG A 174 -6.13 -1.44 16.98
N VAL A 175 -7.19 -0.66 16.80
CA VAL A 175 -7.34 0.19 15.63
C VAL A 175 -7.06 1.62 16.08
N GLU A 176 -6.12 2.28 15.42
CA GLU A 176 -5.87 3.70 15.62
C GLU A 176 -6.35 4.47 14.39
N ARG A 177 -7.13 5.53 14.62
CA ARG A 177 -7.43 6.51 13.58
C ARG A 177 -6.36 7.58 13.63
N ILE A 178 -5.73 7.82 12.48
CA ILE A 178 -4.64 8.78 12.32
C ILE A 178 -5.09 9.84 11.33
N TYR A 179 -5.03 11.10 11.75
CA TYR A 179 -5.37 12.24 10.91
C TYR A 179 -4.18 12.58 10.02
N ILE A 180 -4.36 12.54 8.70
CA ILE A 180 -3.27 12.73 7.74
C ILE A 180 -2.68 14.15 7.84
N GLU A 181 -3.54 15.15 8.05
CA GLU A 181 -3.16 16.56 8.13
C GLU A 181 -2.22 16.88 9.31
N THR A 182 -2.44 16.23 10.46
CA THR A 182 -1.81 16.60 11.74
C THR A 182 -0.92 15.50 12.31
N GLY A 183 -1.05 14.27 11.84
CA GLY A 183 -0.44 13.08 12.44
C GLY A 183 -1.03 12.70 13.80
N ALA A 184 -2.07 13.42 14.28
CA ALA A 184 -2.75 13.11 15.54
C ALA A 184 -3.38 11.72 15.48
N ARG A 185 -3.50 11.07 16.63
CA ARG A 185 -3.99 9.70 16.74
C ARG A 185 -5.04 9.58 17.80
N GLU A 186 -6.01 8.72 17.56
CA GLU A 186 -6.96 8.30 18.58
C GLU A 186 -7.26 6.81 18.45
N HIS A 187 -7.64 6.23 19.57
CA HIS A 187 -8.08 4.85 19.61
C HIS A 187 -9.51 4.73 19.07
N VAL A 188 -9.71 3.82 18.13
CA VAL A 188 -11.03 3.45 17.63
C VAL A 188 -11.47 2.16 18.33
N PRO A 189 -12.58 2.18 19.09
CA PRO A 189 -13.15 0.96 19.64
C PRO A 189 -13.43 -0.05 18.53
N CYS A 190 -12.75 -1.19 18.54
CA CYS A 190 -12.92 -2.24 17.55
C CYS A 190 -13.54 -3.48 18.22
N PRO A 191 -14.67 -4.00 17.72
CA PRO A 191 -15.32 -5.18 18.31
C PRO A 191 -14.62 -6.52 17.97
N LEU A 192 -13.51 -6.50 17.23
CA LEU A 192 -12.83 -7.73 16.78
C LEU A 192 -11.99 -8.34 17.89
N LYS A 193 -12.31 -9.59 18.24
CA LYS A 193 -11.55 -10.40 19.21
C LYS A 193 -10.39 -11.16 18.57
N GLU A 194 -10.41 -11.37 17.27
CA GLU A 194 -9.33 -12.01 16.53
C GLU A 194 -9.05 -11.29 15.21
N PRO A 195 -7.78 -11.15 14.80
CA PRO A 195 -7.40 -10.61 13.50
C PRO A 195 -7.67 -11.65 12.41
N GLU A 196 -8.86 -11.69 11.83
CA GLU A 196 -8.91 -12.17 10.45
C GLU A 196 -7.98 -11.28 9.63
N SER A 197 -7.18 -11.87 8.74
CA SER A 197 -6.06 -11.22 8.02
C SER A 197 -6.52 -10.14 7.01
N TRP A 198 -7.69 -9.57 7.24
CA TRP A 198 -8.38 -8.56 6.46
C TRP A 198 -9.35 -7.84 7.41
N PHE A 199 -8.90 -6.76 8.05
CA PHE A 199 -9.81 -5.84 8.74
C PHE A 199 -10.55 -5.00 7.70
N VAL A 200 -11.71 -5.47 7.28
CA VAL A 200 -12.78 -4.56 6.86
C VAL A 200 -13.63 -4.43 8.11
N PRO A 201 -13.68 -3.26 8.80
CA PRO A 201 -14.70 -3.08 9.83
C PRO A 201 -16.05 -3.49 9.21
N ASN A 202 -17.00 -4.00 10.00
CA ASN A 202 -18.36 -4.23 9.52
C ASN A 202 -18.99 -2.87 9.14
N LEU A 203 -18.58 -2.33 8.00
CA LEU A 203 -18.92 -1.02 7.52
C LEU A 203 -20.27 -1.17 6.87
N GLN A 204 -21.29 -0.62 7.53
CA GLN A 204 -22.61 -0.51 6.95
C GLN A 204 -22.51 0.50 5.81
N ARG A 205 -22.63 0.00 4.58
CA ARG A 205 -22.80 0.86 3.40
C ARG A 205 -24.04 1.73 3.61
N LEU A 206 -23.91 3.01 3.28
CA LEU A 206 -25.02 3.96 3.26
C LEU A 206 -26.02 3.64 2.14
#